data_AF-A0A348WHX1-F1
#
_entry.id   AF-A0A348WHX1-F1
#
_cell.length_a   1.000
_cell.length_b   1.000
_cell.length_c   1.000
_cell.angle_alpha   90.00
_cell.angle_beta   90.00
_cell.angle_gamma   90.00
#
_symmetry.space_group_name_H-M   'P 1'
#
loop_
_entity.id
_entity.type
_entity.pdbx_description
1 polymer ?
#
loop_
_entity_poly.entity_id
_entity_poly.type
_entity_poly.pdbx_seq_one_letter_code
_entity_poly.pdbx_strand_id
1 'polypeptide(L)'
;NADPDTPEDALTWYRAITLIWPPVQFILLFWMIWYVSGADHLSALEKIVLFFGVGVITGTVGINYSHELMHQRPRGERFLGDALLAMVLYSHFRSEHLLVHHRYVATPRDPVTARYNEGFHRFFPRVLRECYASALGAEQAMLARRGHGWWHRSNPFLRYWGLQAYLLLLAIGLGGWVGLGL
;
A
#
# COMPACT_ATOMS: atom_id res chain seq x y z
N ASN A 1 -27.22 2.08 -3.53
CA ASN A 1 -26.31 3.02 -2.84
C ASN A 1 -26.95 3.45 -1.54
N ALA A 2 -26.17 3.57 -0.47
CA ALA A 2 -26.66 4.13 0.78
C ALA A 2 -27.02 5.62 0.58
N ASP A 3 -27.91 6.13 1.42
CA ASP A 3 -28.31 7.54 1.44
C ASP A 3 -27.09 8.41 1.82
N PRO A 4 -26.66 9.38 1.00
CA PRO A 4 -25.53 10.25 1.32
C PRO A 4 -25.73 11.10 2.58
N ASP A 5 -26.96 11.27 3.04
CA ASP A 5 -27.30 11.98 4.28
C ASP A 5 -27.32 11.06 5.51
N THR A 6 -26.91 9.79 5.35
CA THR A 6 -26.80 8.85 6.48
C THR A 6 -25.80 9.39 7.51
N PRO A 7 -26.22 9.60 8.78
CA PRO A 7 -25.33 10.13 9.80
C PRO A 7 -24.19 9.12 10.13
N GLU A 8 -23.02 9.65 10.49
CA GLU A 8 -21.79 8.84 10.65
C GLU A 8 -21.92 7.71 11.71
N ASP A 9 -22.80 7.89 12.70
CA ASP A 9 -23.10 6.90 13.74
C ASP A 9 -23.82 5.66 13.19
N ALA A 10 -24.66 5.83 12.16
CA ALA A 10 -25.28 4.73 11.44
C ALA A 10 -24.30 3.97 10.52
N LEU A 11 -23.12 4.52 10.24
CA LEU A 11 -22.06 3.89 9.43
C LEU A 11 -21.05 3.08 10.25
N THR A 12 -21.29 2.91 11.56
CA THR A 12 -20.34 2.24 12.47
C THR A 12 -19.91 0.85 11.98
N TRP A 13 -20.84 0.01 11.52
CA TRP A 13 -20.52 -1.33 11.03
C TRP A 13 -19.80 -1.31 9.67
N TYR A 14 -20.14 -0.36 8.80
CA TYR A 14 -19.43 -0.18 7.52
C TYR A 14 -17.98 0.23 7.76
N ARG A 15 -17.73 1.13 8.72
CA ARG A 15 -16.39 1.54 9.13
C ARG A 15 -15.64 0.42 9.85
N ALA A 16 -16.32 -0.40 10.65
CA ALA A 16 -15.67 -1.49 11.36
C ALA A 16 -14.93 -2.45 10.41
N ILE A 17 -15.52 -2.76 9.26
CA ILE A 17 -14.92 -3.67 8.26
C ILE A 17 -13.57 -3.12 7.76
N THR A 18 -13.50 -1.82 7.44
CA THR A 18 -12.27 -1.19 6.95
C THR A 18 -11.22 -1.02 8.04
N LEU A 19 -11.62 -0.87 9.30
CA LEU A 19 -10.72 -0.70 10.45
C LEU A 19 -10.17 -2.03 10.99
N ILE A 20 -10.90 -3.13 10.86
CA ILE A 20 -10.49 -4.46 11.33
C ILE A 20 -9.47 -5.10 10.38
N TRP A 21 -9.54 -4.81 9.09
CA TRP A 21 -8.65 -5.43 8.11
C TRP A 21 -7.15 -5.17 8.34
N PRO A 22 -6.67 -3.93 8.59
CA PRO A 22 -5.26 -3.65 8.87
C PRO A 22 -4.62 -4.51 9.97
N PRO A 23 -5.18 -4.60 11.20
CA PRO A 23 -4.59 -5.46 12.23
C PRO A 23 -4.69 -6.95 11.87
N VAL A 24 -5.76 -7.40 11.21
CA VAL A 24 -5.88 -8.80 10.75
C VAL A 24 -4.79 -9.14 9.73
N GLN A 25 -4.60 -8.30 8.72
CA GLN A 25 -3.56 -8.49 7.71
C GLN A 25 -2.17 -8.47 8.34
N PHE A 26 -1.90 -7.54 9.27
CA PHE A 26 -0.64 -7.48 9.99
C PHE A 26 -0.37 -8.77 10.77
N ILE A 27 -1.32 -9.20 11.60
CA ILE A 27 -1.16 -10.41 12.42
C ILE A 27 -0.93 -11.62 11.53
N LEU A 28 -1.77 -11.82 10.50
CA LEU A 28 -1.65 -12.98 9.62
C LEU A 28 -0.32 -12.99 8.86
N LEU A 29 0.08 -11.85 8.27
CA LEU A 29 1.33 -11.74 7.51
C LEU A 29 2.54 -12.12 8.37
N PHE A 30 2.70 -11.46 9.52
CA PHE A 30 3.88 -11.67 10.36
C PHE A 30 3.84 -12.99 11.14
N TRP A 31 2.65 -13.48 11.50
CA TRP A 31 2.50 -14.82 12.07
C TRP A 31 2.93 -15.91 11.08
N MET A 32 2.53 -15.80 9.80
CA MET A 32 2.97 -16.77 8.79
C MET A 32 4.46 -16.64 8.51
N ILE A 33 5.03 -15.43 8.47
CA ILE A 33 6.49 -15.26 8.29
C ILE A 33 7.23 -15.99 9.40
N TRP A 34 6.83 -15.78 10.65
CA TRP A 34 7.41 -16.47 11.80
C TRP A 34 7.25 -18.00 11.71
N TYR A 35 6.03 -18.49 11.45
CA TYR A 35 5.74 -19.92 11.42
C TYR A 35 6.39 -20.65 10.24
N VAL A 36 6.16 -20.17 9.02
CA VAL A 36 6.57 -20.84 7.77
C VAL A 36 8.09 -20.82 7.59
N SER A 37 8.78 -19.80 8.10
CA SER A 37 10.24 -19.74 8.02
C SER A 37 10.89 -20.93 8.73
N GLY A 38 10.38 -21.33 9.90
CA GLY A 38 10.85 -22.48 10.68
C GLY A 38 10.12 -23.80 10.41
N ALA A 39 9.18 -23.85 9.47
CA ALA A 39 8.42 -25.06 9.16
C ALA A 39 9.25 -26.05 8.33
N ASP A 40 9.85 -27.04 8.99
CA ASP A 40 10.68 -28.09 8.35
C ASP A 40 9.87 -29.07 7.49
N HIS A 41 8.57 -29.17 7.74
CA HIS A 41 7.66 -30.02 6.95
C HIS A 41 7.26 -29.38 5.61
N LEU A 42 7.63 -28.12 5.36
CA LEU A 42 7.37 -27.43 4.10
C LEU A 42 8.65 -27.33 3.27
N SER A 43 8.57 -27.83 2.03
CA SER A 43 9.58 -27.59 1.01
C SER A 43 9.64 -26.11 0.60
N ALA A 44 10.77 -25.70 0.00
CA ALA A 44 10.93 -24.34 -0.49
C ALA A 44 9.83 -23.91 -1.48
N LEU A 45 9.40 -24.83 -2.36
CA LEU A 45 8.33 -24.56 -3.33
C LEU A 45 6.98 -24.31 -2.63
N GLU A 46 6.64 -25.10 -1.61
CA GLU A 46 5.40 -24.90 -0.85
C GLU A 46 5.39 -23.55 -0.12
N LYS A 47 6.53 -23.14 0.45
CA LYS A 47 6.68 -21.82 1.07
C LYS A 47 6.48 -20.69 0.04
N ILE A 48 7.09 -20.80 -1.14
CA ILE A 48 6.95 -19.81 -2.22
C ILE A 48 5.49 -19.72 -2.70
N VAL A 49 4.84 -20.85 -2.95
CA VAL A 49 3.43 -20.86 -3.42
C VAL A 49 2.50 -20.30 -2.36
N LEU A 50 2.73 -20.63 -1.08
CA LEU A 50 1.97 -20.08 0.04
C LEU A 50 2.12 -18.55 0.07
N PHE A 51 3.35 -18.03 0.05
CA PHE A 51 3.59 -16.60 0.13
C PHE A 51 3.20 -15.83 -1.15
N PHE A 52 3.21 -16.48 -2.30
CA PHE A 52 2.57 -15.94 -3.50
C PHE A 52 1.07 -15.69 -3.27
N GLY A 53 0.35 -16.68 -2.71
CA GLY A 53 -1.07 -16.53 -2.36
C GLY A 53 -1.31 -15.43 -1.33
N VAL A 54 -0.44 -15.33 -0.33
CA VAL A 54 -0.47 -14.26 0.67
C VAL A 54 -0.30 -12.90 0.00
N GLY A 55 0.71 -12.74 -0.85
CA GLY A 55 0.96 -11.52 -1.61
C GLY A 55 -0.23 -11.12 -2.47
N VAL A 56 -0.89 -12.09 -3.14
CA VAL A 56 -2.12 -11.86 -3.91
C VAL A 56 -3.25 -11.35 -3.02
N ILE A 57 -3.49 -11.97 -1.86
CA ILE A 57 -4.57 -11.55 -0.93
C ILE A 57 -4.27 -10.15 -0.38
N THR A 58 -3.06 -9.92 0.14
CA THR A 58 -2.69 -8.62 0.72
C THR A 58 -2.64 -7.51 -0.34
N GLY A 59 -2.25 -7.84 -1.57
CA GLY A 59 -2.21 -6.89 -2.68
C GLY A 59 -3.60 -6.55 -3.20
N THR A 60 -4.46 -7.53 -3.41
CA THR A 60 -5.82 -7.29 -3.95
C THR A 60 -6.76 -6.72 -2.91
N VAL A 61 -6.79 -7.31 -1.70
CA VAL A 61 -7.71 -6.91 -0.64
C VAL A 61 -7.13 -5.73 0.15
N GLY A 62 -5.86 -5.82 0.55
CA GLY A 62 -5.22 -4.79 1.37
C GLY A 62 -5.09 -3.44 0.67
N ILE A 63 -4.77 -3.41 -0.62
CA ILE A 63 -4.72 -2.13 -1.37
C ILE A 63 -6.13 -1.53 -1.51
N ASN A 64 -7.17 -2.34 -1.70
CA ASN A 64 -8.56 -1.84 -1.76
C ASN A 64 -9.00 -1.19 -0.45
N TYR A 65 -8.70 -1.82 0.70
CA TYR A 65 -8.96 -1.21 2.00
C TYR A 65 -8.12 0.04 2.23
N SER A 66 -6.86 0.04 1.80
CA SER A 66 -6.02 1.23 1.87
C SER A 66 -6.57 2.39 1.03
N HIS A 67 -7.09 2.10 -0.18
CA HIS A 67 -7.75 3.07 -1.04
C HIS A 67 -8.90 3.77 -0.31
N GLU A 68 -9.77 3.00 0.36
CA GLU A 68 -10.85 3.61 1.13
C GLU A 68 -10.31 4.45 2.30
N LEU A 69 -9.38 3.89 3.08
CA LEU A 69 -8.83 4.52 4.29
C LEU A 69 -8.04 5.80 4.01
N MET A 70 -7.36 5.90 2.87
CA MET A 70 -6.57 7.10 2.53
C MET A 70 -7.42 8.32 2.16
N HIS A 71 -8.68 8.10 1.74
CA HIS A 71 -9.66 9.15 1.46
C HIS A 71 -10.37 9.65 2.72
N GLN A 72 -10.29 8.92 3.83
CA GLN A 72 -10.98 9.28 5.07
C GLN A 72 -10.40 10.53 5.73
N ARG A 73 -11.24 11.30 6.43
CA ARG A 73 -10.81 12.50 7.15
C ARG A 73 -9.92 12.21 8.36
N PRO A 74 -10.23 11.22 9.22
CA PRO A 74 -9.45 10.97 10.43
C PRO A 74 -7.99 10.61 10.11
N ARG A 75 -7.07 11.12 10.93
CA ARG A 75 -5.62 10.85 10.74
C ARG A 75 -5.27 9.38 11.03
N GLY A 76 -5.95 8.76 11.99
CA GLY A 76 -5.75 7.35 12.34
C GLY A 76 -6.11 6.42 11.18
N GLU A 77 -7.25 6.67 10.52
CA GLU A 77 -7.69 5.87 9.37
C GLU A 77 -6.72 5.98 8.20
N ARG A 78 -6.29 7.20 7.85
CA ARG A 78 -5.26 7.39 6.82
C ARG A 78 -3.94 6.71 7.17
N PHE A 79 -3.57 6.66 8.45
CA PHE A 79 -2.39 5.92 8.89
C PHE A 79 -2.56 4.40 8.73
N LEU A 80 -3.75 3.85 9.00
CA LEU A 80 -4.03 2.45 8.72
C LEU A 80 -3.92 2.14 7.22
N GLY A 81 -4.35 3.07 6.36
CA GLY A 81 -4.10 3.01 4.91
C GLY A 81 -2.60 3.00 4.56
N ASP A 82 -1.81 3.89 5.17
CA ASP A 82 -0.34 3.91 5.01
C ASP A 82 0.29 2.58 5.46
N ALA A 83 -0.18 1.99 6.57
CA ALA A 83 0.32 0.72 7.12
C ALA A 83 0.00 -0.47 6.20
N LEU A 84 -1.21 -0.54 5.64
CA LEU A 84 -1.59 -1.55 4.66
C LEU A 84 -0.70 -1.52 3.42
N LEU A 85 -0.42 -0.33 2.88
CA LEU A 85 0.47 -0.21 1.72
C LEU A 85 1.92 -0.53 2.06
N ALA A 86 2.35 -0.22 3.29
CA ALA A 86 3.70 -0.56 3.75
C ALA A 86 3.90 -2.08 3.82
N MET A 87 2.89 -2.84 4.24
CA MET A 87 2.94 -4.31 4.28
C MET A 87 3.10 -4.97 2.91
N VAL A 88 2.70 -4.29 1.84
CA VAL A 88 2.87 -4.75 0.44
C VAL A 88 3.95 -3.97 -0.31
N LEU A 89 4.77 -3.20 0.42
CA LEU A 89 5.87 -2.38 -0.12
C LEU A 89 5.46 -1.40 -1.24
N TYR A 90 4.21 -0.92 -1.23
CA TYR A 90 3.62 -0.09 -2.30
C TYR A 90 3.07 1.26 -1.80
N SER A 91 3.71 1.87 -0.80
CA SER A 91 3.23 3.10 -0.13
C SER A 91 3.12 4.34 -1.03
N HIS A 92 3.94 4.44 -2.07
CA HIS A 92 3.87 5.57 -3.02
C HIS A 92 2.53 5.64 -3.78
N PHE A 93 1.78 4.53 -3.83
CA PHE A 93 0.43 4.48 -4.39
C PHE A 93 -0.47 5.57 -3.81
N ARG A 94 -0.38 5.85 -2.51
CA ARG A 94 -1.19 6.90 -1.89
C ARG A 94 -0.94 8.27 -2.52
N SER A 95 0.33 8.63 -2.70
CA SER A 95 0.71 9.93 -3.26
C SER A 95 0.34 10.01 -4.75
N GLU A 96 0.60 8.95 -5.51
CA GLU A 96 0.18 8.85 -6.91
C GLU A 96 -1.34 8.99 -7.06
N HIS A 97 -2.08 8.20 -6.28
CA HIS A 97 -3.52 8.12 -6.36
C HIS A 97 -4.18 9.46 -6.01
N LEU A 98 -3.78 10.09 -4.90
CA LEU A 98 -4.39 11.33 -4.40
C LEU A 98 -3.95 12.59 -5.18
N LEU A 99 -2.69 12.66 -5.61
CA LEU A 99 -2.15 13.88 -6.21
C LEU A 99 -2.17 13.89 -7.74
N VAL A 100 -2.17 12.71 -8.36
CA VAL A 100 -1.99 12.52 -9.80
C VAL A 100 -3.22 11.87 -10.42
N HIS A 101 -3.52 10.60 -10.07
CA HIS A 101 -4.54 9.80 -10.74
C HIS A 101 -5.91 10.50 -10.75
N HIS A 102 -6.47 10.87 -9.59
CA HIS A 102 -7.77 11.56 -9.54
C HIS A 102 -7.82 12.87 -10.33
N ARG A 103 -6.69 13.56 -10.48
CA ARG A 103 -6.61 14.84 -11.20
C ARG A 103 -6.45 14.66 -12.70
N TYR A 104 -5.80 13.59 -13.13
CA TYR A 104 -5.34 13.41 -14.51
C TYR A 104 -5.81 12.10 -15.15
N VAL A 105 -6.71 11.36 -14.51
CA VAL A 105 -7.31 10.12 -15.01
C VAL A 105 -7.80 10.30 -16.44
N ALA A 106 -7.55 9.30 -17.28
CA ALA A 106 -7.83 9.31 -18.71
C ALA A 106 -7.03 10.36 -19.51
N THR A 107 -5.89 10.84 -18.99
CA THR A 107 -4.97 11.72 -19.72
C THR A 107 -3.54 11.19 -19.71
N PRO A 108 -2.66 11.63 -20.65
CA PRO A 108 -1.24 11.22 -20.67
C PRO A 108 -0.43 11.61 -19.42
N ARG A 109 -0.97 12.46 -18.53
CA ARG A 109 -0.32 12.87 -17.29
C ARG A 109 -0.55 11.91 -16.13
N ASP A 110 -1.46 10.94 -16.27
CA ASP A 110 -1.66 9.86 -15.31
C ASP A 110 -0.91 8.61 -15.81
N PRO A 111 0.17 8.19 -15.14
CA PRO A 111 0.90 6.98 -15.49
C PRO A 111 0.02 5.71 -15.53
N VAL A 112 -1.02 5.63 -14.71
CA VAL A 112 -1.91 4.46 -14.61
C VAL A 112 -2.94 4.43 -15.74
N THR A 113 -3.11 5.52 -16.49
CA THR A 113 -3.96 5.51 -17.69
C THR A 113 -3.27 4.71 -18.80
N ALA A 114 -3.95 3.68 -19.29
CA ALA A 114 -3.47 2.90 -20.44
C ALA A 114 -3.49 3.76 -21.71
N ARG A 115 -2.38 3.71 -22.47
CA ARG A 115 -2.31 4.41 -23.76
C ARG A 115 -3.12 3.65 -24.81
N TYR A 116 -3.54 4.37 -25.86
CA TYR A 116 -4.24 3.73 -26.98
C TYR A 116 -3.38 2.59 -27.56
N ASN A 117 -3.99 1.42 -27.75
CA ASN A 117 -3.32 0.19 -28.19
C ASN A 117 -2.16 -0.27 -27.29
N GLU A 118 -2.20 0.01 -26.00
CA GLU A 118 -1.22 -0.51 -25.04
C GLU A 118 -1.69 -1.83 -24.41
N GLY A 119 -1.01 -2.92 -24.77
CA GLY A 119 -1.28 -4.23 -24.15
C GLY A 119 -0.67 -4.36 -22.75
N PHE A 120 -1.20 -5.28 -21.94
CA PHE A 120 -0.80 -5.51 -20.55
C PHE A 120 0.72 -5.59 -20.34
N HIS A 121 1.43 -6.36 -21.17
CA HIS A 121 2.88 -6.56 -21.03
C HIS A 121 3.73 -5.30 -21.28
N ARG A 122 3.16 -4.28 -21.95
CA ARG A 122 3.79 -2.95 -22.08
C ARG A 122 3.32 -2.00 -20.97
N PHE A 123 2.03 -2.07 -20.65
CA PHE A 123 1.39 -1.27 -19.61
C PHE A 123 2.01 -1.53 -18.22
N PHE A 124 2.05 -2.78 -17.77
CA PHE A 124 2.43 -3.13 -16.41
C PHE A 124 3.84 -2.67 -16.00
N PRO A 125 4.92 -3.02 -16.73
CA PRO A 125 6.26 -2.55 -16.36
C PRO A 125 6.40 -1.03 -16.47
N ARG A 126 5.67 -0.38 -17.38
CA ARG A 126 5.64 1.07 -17.49
C ARG A 126 5.05 1.71 -16.24
N VAL A 127 3.87 1.27 -15.83
CA VAL A 127 3.15 1.77 -14.64
C VAL A 127 3.99 1.59 -13.38
N LEU A 128 4.57 0.40 -13.17
CA LEU A 128 5.41 0.14 -12.01
C LEU A 128 6.56 1.15 -11.85
N ARG A 129 7.19 1.54 -12.95
CA ARG A 129 8.29 2.52 -12.94
C ARG A 129 7.80 3.96 -12.89
N GLU A 130 6.84 4.31 -13.73
CA GLU A 130 6.37 5.69 -13.92
C GLU A 130 5.60 6.20 -12.68
N CYS A 131 4.79 5.37 -12.02
CA CYS A 131 4.05 5.77 -10.82
C CYS A 131 4.97 6.17 -9.66
N TYR A 132 6.08 5.47 -9.45
CA TYR A 132 7.01 5.83 -8.38
C TYR A 132 7.64 7.20 -8.62
N ALA A 133 8.13 7.45 -9.85
CA ALA A 133 8.71 8.73 -10.23
C ALA A 133 7.69 9.88 -10.20
N SER A 134 6.46 9.60 -10.67
CA SER A 134 5.34 10.54 -10.65
C SER A 134 4.95 10.93 -9.22
N ALA A 135 4.77 9.96 -8.32
CA ALA A 135 4.48 10.19 -6.91
C ALA A 135 5.55 11.03 -6.21
N LEU A 136 6.84 10.71 -6.45
CA LEU A 136 7.98 11.47 -5.92
C LEU A 136 7.93 12.93 -6.38
N GLY A 137 7.75 13.16 -7.69
CA GLY A 137 7.68 14.49 -8.27
C GLY A 137 6.49 15.30 -7.76
N ALA A 138 5.32 14.65 -7.59
CA ALA A 138 4.11 15.29 -7.07
C ALA A 138 4.29 15.77 -5.62
N GLU A 139 4.86 14.93 -4.74
CA GLU A 139 5.14 15.31 -3.35
C GLU A 139 6.23 16.38 -3.27
N GLN A 140 7.28 16.29 -4.08
CA GLN A 140 8.32 17.32 -4.15
C GLN A 140 7.73 18.69 -4.55
N ALA A 141 6.83 18.72 -5.54
CA ALA A 141 6.13 19.94 -5.92
C ALA A 141 5.25 20.48 -4.79
N MET A 142 4.59 19.61 -4.03
CA MET A 142 3.79 20.01 -2.87
C MET A 142 4.63 20.61 -1.74
N LEU A 143 5.81 20.05 -1.48
CA LEU A 143 6.77 20.59 -0.50
C LEU A 143 7.31 21.95 -0.94
N ALA A 144 7.70 22.08 -2.20
CA ALA A 144 8.23 23.32 -2.76
C ALA A 144 7.19 24.46 -2.68
N ARG A 145 5.91 24.19 -2.97
CA ARG A 145 4.80 25.16 -2.81
C ARG A 145 4.64 25.67 -1.38
N ARG A 146 5.10 24.91 -0.38
CA ARG A 146 5.06 25.25 1.05
C ARG A 146 6.40 25.78 1.57
N GLY A 147 7.40 25.97 0.70
CA GLY A 147 8.74 26.39 1.09
C GLY A 147 9.51 25.35 1.91
N HIS A 148 9.16 24.06 1.79
CA HIS A 148 9.81 22.97 2.52
C HIS A 148 10.81 22.21 1.64
N GLY A 149 11.92 21.77 2.24
CA GLY A 149 12.87 20.86 1.61
C GLY A 149 12.42 19.39 1.65
N TRP A 150 13.14 18.52 0.94
CA TRP A 150 12.82 17.09 0.80
C TRP A 150 12.74 16.35 2.14
N TRP A 151 13.63 16.66 3.07
CA TRP A 151 13.71 16.00 4.39
C TRP A 151 12.74 16.55 5.43
N HIS A 152 11.82 17.44 5.04
CA HIS A 152 10.84 17.97 5.97
C HIS A 152 9.86 16.87 6.41
N ARG A 153 9.49 16.85 7.69
CA ARG A 153 8.57 15.85 8.29
C ARG A 153 7.20 15.73 7.61
N SER A 154 6.80 16.72 6.81
CA SER A 154 5.56 16.66 6.02
C SER A 154 5.70 15.84 4.75
N ASN A 155 6.90 15.45 4.35
CA ASN A 155 7.13 14.56 3.22
C ASN A 155 6.68 13.15 3.60
N PRO A 156 5.62 12.61 2.98
CA PRO A 156 5.12 11.30 3.34
C PRO A 156 6.08 10.17 2.93
N PHE A 157 7.01 10.38 1.99
CA PHE A 157 8.02 9.37 1.64
C PHE A 157 8.91 8.96 2.82
N LEU A 158 9.20 9.89 3.75
CA LEU A 158 9.94 9.55 4.97
C LEU A 158 9.17 8.55 5.84
N ARG A 159 7.84 8.72 5.93
CA ARG A 159 6.98 7.76 6.62
C ARG A 159 6.88 6.45 5.85
N TYR A 160 6.73 6.51 4.53
CA TYR A 160 6.64 5.32 3.67
C TYR A 160 7.86 4.43 3.85
N TRP A 161 9.06 4.99 3.68
CA TRP A 161 10.31 4.27 3.86
C TRP A 161 10.50 3.80 5.31
N GLY A 162 10.14 4.63 6.29
CA GLY A 162 10.22 4.25 7.70
C GLY A 162 9.34 3.04 8.06
N LEU A 163 8.08 3.03 7.61
CA LEU A 163 7.17 1.91 7.81
C LEU A 163 7.64 0.66 7.08
N GLN A 164 8.03 0.79 5.81
CA GLN A 164 8.52 -0.34 5.01
C GLN A 164 9.80 -0.93 5.61
N ALA A 165 10.76 -0.10 6.00
CA ALA A 165 11.98 -0.54 6.66
C ALA A 165 11.69 -1.25 7.98
N TYR A 166 10.79 -0.71 8.82
CA TYR A 166 10.35 -1.35 10.05
C TYR A 166 9.76 -2.75 9.80
N LEU A 167 8.87 -2.87 8.81
CA LEU A 167 8.22 -4.14 8.48
C LEU A 167 9.19 -5.17 7.89
N LEU A 168 10.14 -4.74 7.06
CA LEU A 168 11.22 -5.60 6.56
C LEU A 168 12.14 -6.08 7.68
N LEU A 169 12.50 -5.19 8.62
CA LEU A 169 13.28 -5.55 9.80
C LEU A 169 12.50 -6.52 10.72
N LEU A 170 11.18 -6.34 10.85
CA LEU A 170 10.33 -7.26 11.59
C LEU A 170 10.30 -8.65 10.91
N ALA A 171 10.19 -8.71 9.59
CA ALA A 171 10.24 -9.97 8.84
C ALA A 171 11.58 -10.69 9.05
N ILE A 172 12.71 -9.96 9.01
CA ILE A 172 14.03 -10.49 9.34
C ILE A 172 14.10 -10.96 10.80
N GLY A 173 13.56 -10.19 11.74
CA GLY A 173 13.56 -10.55 13.16
C GLY A 173 12.77 -11.81 13.46
N LEU A 174 11.72 -12.09 12.68
CA LEU A 174 10.84 -13.25 12.87
C LEU A 174 11.29 -14.50 12.12
N GLY A 175 11.85 -14.36 10.90
CA GLY A 175 12.16 -15.48 10.02
C GLY A 175 13.56 -15.47 9.40
N GLY A 176 14.42 -14.53 9.81
CA GLY A 176 15.74 -14.34 9.22
C GLY A 176 15.67 -13.96 7.73
N TRP A 177 16.68 -14.38 6.96
CA TRP A 177 16.71 -14.15 5.52
C TRP A 177 15.61 -14.88 4.76
N VAL A 178 15.17 -16.05 5.27
CA VAL A 178 14.03 -16.78 4.71
C VAL A 178 12.76 -15.94 4.89
N GLY A 179 12.52 -15.42 6.09
CA GLY A 179 11.37 -14.55 6.36
C GLY A 179 11.37 -13.24 5.57
N LEU A 180 12.53 -12.73 5.16
CA LEU A 180 12.63 -11.59 4.25
C LEU A 180 12.27 -11.96 2.80
N GLY A 181 12.61 -13.17 2.37
CA GLY A 181 12.38 -13.65 1.00
C GLY A 181 10.96 -14.20 0.76
N LEU A 182 10.24 -14.52 1.84
CA LEU A 182 8.84 -14.92 1.85
C LEU A 182 7.94 -13.67 1.89
#